data_AF-A0A2W4LZM4-F1
#
_entry.id   AF-A0A2W4LZM4-F1
#
_cell.length_a   1.000
_cell.length_b   1.000
_cell.length_c   1.000
_cell.angle_alpha   90.00
_cell.angle_beta   90.00
_cell.angle_gamma   90.00
#
_symmetry.space_group_name_H-M   'P 1'
#
loop_
_entity.id
_entity.type
_entity.pdbx_description
1 polymer ?
#
loop_
_entity_poly.entity_id
_entity_poly.type
_entity_poly.pdbx_seq_one_letter_code
_entity_poly.pdbx_strand_id
1 'polypeptide(L)' 'SPQGGEVRLSLEQADAWLSAINDVRLALGTALDVQEDMPDELPEDDPRAPHLAVYHWLTYMQESLVQAMAA' A
#
# COMPACT_ATOMS: atom_id res chain seq x y z
N SER A 1 7.70 22.82 1.71
CA SER A 1 9.04 22.77 2.35
C SER A 1 9.63 21.39 2.08
N PRO A 2 10.96 21.22 1.95
CA PRO A 2 11.59 19.90 1.80
C PRO A 2 11.43 18.97 3.02
N GLN A 3 10.62 19.35 4.02
CA GLN A 3 10.38 18.59 5.25
C GLN A 3 9.02 17.88 5.29
N GLY A 4 8.22 17.94 4.22
CA GLY A 4 6.82 17.51 4.31
C GLY A 4 6.00 18.42 5.25
N GLY A 5 4.69 18.29 5.22
CA GLY A 5 3.77 18.99 6.12
C GLY A 5 2.77 18.02 6.70
N GLU A 6 2.21 18.33 7.87
CA GLU A 6 1.10 17.56 8.42
C GLU A 6 -0.07 17.59 7.43
N VAL A 7 -0.51 16.41 6.98
CA VAL A 7 -1.68 16.26 6.12
C VAL A 7 -2.83 15.77 7.00
N ARG A 8 -3.90 16.56 7.08
CA ARG A 8 -5.15 16.15 7.73
C ARG A 8 -6.19 15.85 6.66
N LEU A 9 -6.79 14.68 6.75
CA LEU A 9 -7.87 14.25 5.87
C LEU A 9 -9.20 14.39 6.61
N SER A 10 -10.24 14.84 5.90
CA SER A 10 -11.61 14.59 6.33
C SER A 10 -11.93 13.10 6.19
N LEU A 11 -13.02 12.64 6.81
CA LEU A 11 -13.47 11.25 6.66
C LEU A 11 -13.76 10.88 5.20
N GLU A 12 -14.37 11.79 4.43
CA GLU A 12 -14.63 11.59 3.00
C GLU A 12 -13.32 11.48 2.19
N GLN A 13 -12.32 12.31 2.51
CA GLN A 13 -11.01 12.21 1.88
C GLN A 13 -10.30 10.92 2.26
N ALA A 14 -10.41 10.48 3.51
CA ALA A 14 -9.83 9.23 3.97
C ALA A 14 -10.45 8.02 3.25
N ASP A 15 -11.77 8.00 3.07
CA ASP A 15 -12.48 6.95 2.32
C ASP A 15 -12.06 6.90 0.84
N ALA A 16 -11.92 8.07 0.21
CA ALA A 16 -11.41 8.17 -1.16
C ALA A 16 -9.95 7.67 -1.28
N TRP A 17 -9.09 8.02 -0.31
CA TRP A 17 -7.72 7.52 -0.25
C TRP A 17 -7.65 6.02 -0.02
N LEU A 18 -8.51 5.48 0.85
CA LEU A 18 -8.59 4.05 1.11
C LEU A 18 -8.95 3.27 -0.15
N SER A 19 -9.95 3.75 -0.90
CA SER A 19 -10.35 3.17 -2.18
C SER A 19 -9.20 3.20 -3.20
N ALA A 20 -8.56 4.36 -3.37
CA ALA A 20 -7.45 4.51 -4.30
C ALA A 20 -6.25 3.62 -3.96
N ILE A 21 -5.86 3.54 -2.68
CA ILE A 21 -4.77 2.67 -2.21
C ILE A 21 -5.12 1.20 -2.49
N ASN A 22 -6.35 0.79 -2.18
CA ASN A 22 -6.80 -0.57 -2.42
C ASN A 22 -6.75 -0.94 -3.91
N ASP A 23 -7.20 -0.07 -4.80
CA ASP A 23 -7.20 -0.31 -6.24
C ASP A 23 -5.78 -0.48 -6.79
N VAL A 24 -4.85 0.40 -6.37
CA VAL A 24 -3.44 0.30 -6.77
C VAL A 24 -2.81 -0.98 -6.21
N ARG A 25 -3.10 -1.33 -4.96
CA ARG A 25 -2.60 -2.56 -4.33
C ARG A 25 -3.08 -3.81 -5.08
N LEU A 26 -4.36 -3.87 -5.45
CA LEU A 26 -4.93 -5.00 -6.20
C LEU A 26 -4.36 -5.10 -7.61
N ALA A 27 -4.22 -3.97 -8.31
CA ALA A 27 -3.59 -3.94 -9.64
C ALA A 27 -2.13 -4.41 -9.59
N LEU A 28 -1.37 -3.96 -8.59
CA LEU A 28 0.02 -4.35 -8.41
C LEU A 28 0.15 -5.84 -8.02
N GLY A 29 -0.70 -6.32 -7.10
CA GLY A 29 -0.76 -7.73 -6.73
C GLY A 29 -1.07 -8.63 -7.91
N THR A 30 -1.97 -8.20 -8.80
CA THR A 30 -2.29 -8.91 -10.04
C THR A 30 -1.11 -8.91 -11.01
N ALA A 31 -0.44 -7.77 -11.18
CA ALA A 31 0.73 -7.66 -12.07
C ALA A 31 1.93 -8.47 -11.59
N LEU A 32 2.06 -8.65 -10.27
CA LEU A 32 3.10 -9.46 -9.63
C LEU A 32 2.75 -10.95 -9.52
N ASP A 33 1.51 -11.31 -9.81
CA ASP A 33 0.96 -12.65 -9.57
C ASP A 33 1.17 -13.11 -8.12
N VAL A 34 0.79 -12.25 -7.16
CA VAL A 34 0.90 -12.53 -5.73
C VAL A 34 -0.03 -13.67 -5.35
N GLN A 35 0.53 -14.70 -4.69
CA GLN A 35 -0.17 -15.88 -4.20
C GLN A 35 -0.05 -15.96 -2.66
N GLU A 36 -0.91 -16.75 -2.02
CA GLU A 36 -0.90 -16.91 -0.56
C GLU A 36 0.42 -17.51 -0.01
N ASP A 37 1.14 -18.28 -0.82
CA ASP A 37 2.41 -18.92 -0.48
C ASP A 37 3.65 -18.15 -0.97
N MET A 38 3.46 -16.96 -1.54
CA MET A 38 4.56 -16.09 -1.96
C MET A 38 5.36 -15.64 -0.73
N PRO A 39 6.70 -15.68 -0.77
CA PRO A 39 7.51 -15.16 0.33
C PRO A 39 7.36 -13.63 0.47
N ASP A 40 7.49 -13.13 1.69
CA ASP A 40 7.43 -11.69 2.00
C ASP A 40 8.57 -10.88 1.34
N GLU A 41 9.68 -11.55 1.01
CA GLU A 41 10.83 -10.95 0.34
C GLU A 41 11.30 -11.84 -0.80
N LEU A 42 11.69 -11.19 -1.91
CA LEU A 42 12.35 -11.83 -3.04
C LEU A 42 13.85 -11.54 -3.01
N PRO A 43 14.68 -12.36 -3.69
CA PRO A 43 16.10 -12.05 -3.90
C PRO A 43 16.29 -10.64 -4.48
N GLU A 44 17.33 -9.93 -4.06
CA GLU A 44 17.59 -8.55 -4.50
C GLU A 44 17.76 -8.39 -6.01
N ASP A 45 18.18 -9.46 -6.70
CA ASP A 45 18.34 -9.52 -8.15
C ASP A 45 17.04 -9.89 -8.90
N ASP A 46 15.96 -10.26 -8.19
CA ASP A 46 14.66 -10.46 -8.80
C ASP A 46 14.07 -9.10 -9.22
N PRO A 47 13.75 -8.89 -10.51
CA PRO A 47 13.22 -7.62 -11.00
C PRO A 47 11.89 -7.21 -10.34
N ARG A 48 11.18 -8.15 -9.69
CA ARG A 48 9.93 -7.89 -8.98
C ARG A 48 10.14 -7.39 -7.56
N ALA A 49 11.32 -7.55 -6.97
CA ALA A 49 11.57 -7.22 -5.56
C ALA A 49 11.19 -5.77 -5.20
N PRO A 50 11.53 -4.72 -5.99
CA PRO A 50 11.11 -3.36 -5.68
C PRO A 50 9.59 -3.17 -5.72
N HIS A 51 8.92 -3.85 -6.64
CA HIS A 51 7.48 -3.79 -6.78
C HIS A 51 6.75 -4.51 -5.64
N LEU A 52 7.29 -5.65 -5.18
CA LEU A 52 6.76 -6.37 -4.02
C LEU A 52 6.90 -5.51 -2.74
N ALA A 53 8.02 -4.81 -2.56
CA ALA A 53 8.18 -3.86 -1.46
C ALA A 53 7.12 -2.74 -1.47
N VAL A 54 6.79 -2.20 -2.64
CA VAL A 54 5.69 -1.21 -2.79
C VAL A 54 4.34 -1.83 -2.46
N TYR A 55 4.08 -3.06 -2.90
CA TYR A 55 2.85 -3.79 -2.57
C TYR A 55 2.67 -3.97 -1.05
N HIS A 56 3.72 -4.39 -0.34
CA HIS A 56 3.68 -4.50 1.13
C HIS A 56 3.47 -3.15 1.80
N TRP A 57 4.15 -2.11 1.32
CA TRP A 57 3.95 -0.75 1.84
C TRP A 57 2.50 -0.27 1.66
N LEU A 58 1.90 -0.48 0.49
CA LEU A 58 0.48 -0.14 0.26
C LEU A 58 -0.46 -0.92 1.17
N THR A 59 -0.16 -2.21 1.41
CA THR A 59 -0.91 -3.05 2.35
C THR A 59 -0.87 -2.47 3.76
N TYR A 60 0.32 -2.14 4.25
CA TYR A 60 0.51 -1.50 5.56
C TYR A 60 -0.20 -0.14 5.65
N MET A 61 -0.11 0.68 4.61
CA MET A 61 -0.76 2.00 4.55
C MET A 61 -2.28 1.88 4.57
N GLN A 62 -2.83 0.91 3.83
CA GLN A 62 -4.27 0.63 3.84
C GLN A 62 -4.74 0.24 5.25
N GLU A 63 -4.04 -0.69 5.91
CA GLU A 63 -4.35 -1.11 7.28
C GLU A 63 -4.25 0.07 8.27
N SER A 64 -3.18 0.86 8.17
CA SER A 64 -2.97 2.03 9.03
C SER A 64 -4.10 3.05 8.91
N LEU A 65 -4.60 3.29 7.70
CA LEU A 65 -5.71 4.21 7.46
C LEU A 65 -7.04 3.66 7.99
N VAL A 66 -7.30 2.36 7.81
CA VAL A 66 -8.48 1.69 8.39
C VAL A 66 -8.48 1.82 9.91
N GLN A 67 -7.35 1.54 10.56
CA GLN A 67 -7.21 1.66 12.01
C GLN A 67 -7.43 3.10 12.48
N ALA A 68 -6.88 4.09 11.77
CA ALA A 68 -7.07 5.50 12.10
C ALA A 68 -8.52 5.98 11.95
N MET A 69 -9.28 5.41 11.02
CA MET A 69 -10.71 5.73 10.82
C MET A 69 -11.64 5.03 11.81
N ALA A 70 -11.21 3.91 12.41
CA ALA A 70 -11.98 3.14 13.38
C ALA A 70 -11.78 3.60 14.84
N ALA A 71 -10.78 4.45 15.10
CA ALA A 71 -10.46 5.04 16.39
C ALA A 71 -11.34 6.26 16.70
#